data_AF-A0A212ET06-F1
#
_entry.id   AF-A0A212ET06-F1
#
_cell.length_a   1.000
_cell.length_b   1.000
_cell.length_c   1.000
_cell.angle_alpha   90.00
_cell.angle_beta   90.00
_cell.angle_gamma   90.00
#
_symmetry.space_group_name_H-M   'P 1'
#
loop_
_entity.id
_entity.type
_entity.pdbx_description
1 polymer ?
#
loop_
_entity_poly.entity_id
_entity_poly.type
_entity_poly.pdbx_seq_one_letter_code
_entity_poly.pdbx_strand_id
1 'polypeptide(L)'
;MAKEVGNENINLDEGAEIIAKQFIDALTGQGYEIYWRDNCVCPDEKTYLKMLTLKTGTMLLLGVKMIQLFSENKTKYDDFVMKLGLYLQLRDDYCNMGHEKDLEEMPGEEDVNADKDGYILEDITEGKFTLPAIYAMKTPEGPQVLSIIRQRTRDLELKKLCLSLLEKSGGMQYTRDLLMKIDKELRTEVLPIIEPIFCPKFASFGKPSARSLKNQFLFLFCPCKRGLMADHTVPVDNQTSHSELRTIMNE
;
A
#
# COMPACT_ATOMS: atom_id res chain seq x y z
N MET A 1 1.08 29.70 3.90
CA MET A 1 0.30 30.62 3.04
C MET A 1 -0.55 29.78 2.09
N ALA A 2 -1.75 29.42 2.53
CA ALA A 2 -2.81 29.03 1.60
C ALA A 2 -3.31 30.35 1.01
N LYS A 3 -2.99 30.62 -0.27
CA LYS A 3 -3.65 31.71 -0.99
C LYS A 3 -5.14 31.39 -1.01
N GLU A 4 -5.95 32.44 -0.89
CA GLU A 4 -7.40 32.42 -0.92
C GLU A 4 -7.91 31.45 -1.99
N VAL A 5 -8.86 30.58 -1.64
CA VAL A 5 -9.61 29.74 -2.60
C VAL A 5 -10.59 30.66 -3.35
N GLY A 6 -10.03 31.63 -4.06
CA GLY A 6 -10.73 32.54 -4.93
C GLY A 6 -10.77 31.91 -6.31
N ASN A 7 -11.97 31.52 -6.73
CA ASN A 7 -12.54 31.41 -8.09
C ASN A 7 -11.62 31.70 -9.32
N GLU A 8 -10.44 31.10 -9.41
CA GLU A 8 -9.62 31.08 -10.63
C GLU A 8 -10.13 29.94 -11.51
N ASN A 9 -10.88 30.26 -12.58
CA ASN A 9 -11.28 29.40 -13.72
C ASN A 9 -11.01 27.89 -13.51
N ILE A 10 -11.71 27.28 -12.56
CA ILE A 10 -11.59 25.85 -12.33
C ILE A 10 -12.28 25.18 -13.51
N ASN A 11 -11.52 24.40 -14.28
CA ASN A 11 -12.08 23.57 -15.33
C ASN A 11 -12.83 22.39 -14.69
N LEU A 12 -14.05 22.68 -14.21
CA LEU A 12 -14.92 21.70 -13.56
C LEU A 12 -15.21 20.52 -14.49
N ASP A 13 -15.28 20.76 -15.80
CA ASP A 13 -15.51 19.73 -16.80
C ASP A 13 -14.33 18.74 -16.87
N GLU A 14 -13.10 19.24 -16.87
CA GLU A 14 -11.89 18.40 -16.85
C GLU A 14 -11.76 17.62 -15.53
N GLY A 15 -12.09 18.25 -14.39
CA GLY A 15 -12.13 17.56 -13.10
C GLY A 15 -13.16 16.43 -13.07
N ALA A 16 -14.37 16.68 -13.59
CA ALA A 16 -15.42 15.68 -13.68
C ALA A 16 -15.03 14.52 -14.60
N GLU A 17 -14.39 14.80 -15.74
CA GLU A 17 -13.91 13.77 -16.66
C GLU A 17 -12.83 12.88 -16.01
N ILE A 18 -11.87 13.48 -15.29
CA ILE A 18 -10.84 12.74 -14.56
C ILE A 18 -11.49 11.81 -13.53
N ILE A 19 -12.41 12.31 -12.71
CA ILE A 19 -13.14 11.52 -11.70
C ILE A 19 -13.86 10.36 -12.39
N ALA A 20 -14.68 10.64 -13.40
CA ALA A 20 -15.46 9.63 -14.10
C ALA A 20 -14.57 8.53 -14.69
N LYS A 21 -13.49 8.91 -15.37
CA LYS A 21 -12.56 7.95 -15.97
C LYS A 21 -11.88 7.06 -14.93
N GLN A 22 -11.34 7.65 -13.85
CA GLN A 22 -10.67 6.86 -12.82
C GLN A 22 -11.63 5.92 -12.07
N PHE A 23 -12.86 6.38 -11.80
CA PHE A 23 -13.88 5.51 -11.19
C PHE A 23 -14.32 4.37 -12.10
N ILE A 24 -14.51 4.62 -13.40
CA ILE A 24 -14.84 3.56 -14.36
C ILE A 24 -13.74 2.50 -14.40
N ASP A 25 -12.47 2.92 -14.45
CA ASP A 25 -11.35 1.99 -14.46
C ASP A 25 -11.26 1.18 -13.16
N ALA A 26 -11.45 1.82 -12.00
CA ALA A 26 -11.49 1.16 -10.69
C ALA A 26 -12.61 0.13 -10.58
N LEU A 27 -13.83 0.49 -11.00
CA LEU A 27 -14.99 -0.42 -11.03
C LEU A 27 -14.77 -1.57 -12.01
N THR A 28 -14.12 -1.32 -13.15
CA THR A 28 -13.76 -2.36 -14.11
C THR A 28 -12.79 -3.37 -13.49
N GLY A 29 -11.74 -2.89 -12.80
CA GLY A 29 -10.82 -3.75 -12.05
C GLY A 29 -11.52 -4.61 -11.02
N GLN A 30 -12.39 -4.01 -10.19
CA GLN A 30 -13.19 -4.72 -9.20
C GLN A 30 -14.14 -5.74 -9.85
N GLY A 31 -14.73 -5.41 -10.98
CA GLY A 31 -15.61 -6.29 -11.75
C GLY A 31 -14.89 -7.55 -12.24
N TYR A 32 -13.65 -7.43 -12.73
CA TYR A 32 -12.85 -8.58 -13.14
C TYR A 32 -12.54 -9.52 -11.96
N GLU A 33 -12.11 -8.97 -10.82
CA GLU A 33 -11.84 -9.74 -9.60
C GLU A 33 -13.07 -10.55 -9.16
N ILE A 34 -14.24 -9.89 -9.08
CA ILE A 34 -15.51 -10.52 -8.73
C ILE A 34 -15.88 -11.61 -9.75
N TYR A 35 -15.77 -11.30 -11.05
CA TYR A 35 -16.09 -12.26 -12.11
C TYR A 35 -15.25 -13.54 -12.00
N TRP A 36 -13.93 -13.41 -11.83
CA TRP A 36 -13.03 -14.55 -11.68
C TRP A 36 -13.36 -15.38 -10.45
N ARG A 37 -13.54 -14.71 -9.29
CA ARG A 37 -13.89 -15.33 -8.01
C ARG A 37 -15.21 -16.10 -8.07
N ASP A 38 -16.25 -15.49 -8.64
CA ASP A 38 -17.61 -16.04 -8.62
C ASP A 38 -17.84 -17.10 -9.69
N ASN A 39 -17.12 -17.04 -10.81
CA ASN A 39 -17.16 -18.06 -11.86
C ASN A 39 -16.05 -19.12 -11.74
N CYS A 40 -15.19 -19.01 -10.73
CA CYS A 40 -14.05 -19.91 -10.49
C CYS A 40 -13.12 -20.04 -11.71
N VAL A 41 -12.92 -18.94 -12.43
CA VAL A 41 -12.04 -18.82 -13.60
C VAL A 41 -10.74 -18.19 -13.16
N CYS A 42 -9.65 -18.97 -13.14
CA CYS A 42 -8.33 -18.44 -12.82
C CYS A 42 -7.85 -17.55 -13.98
N PRO A 43 -7.49 -16.27 -13.73
CA PRO A 43 -6.88 -15.42 -14.74
C PRO A 43 -5.43 -15.85 -15.03
N ASP A 44 -4.90 -15.43 -16.17
CA ASP A 44 -3.45 -15.43 -16.37
C ASP A 44 -2.80 -14.31 -15.53
N GLU A 45 -1.54 -14.52 -15.18
CA GLU A 45 -0.76 -13.62 -14.33
C GLU A 45 -0.70 -12.18 -14.86
N LYS A 46 -0.51 -12.02 -16.18
CA LYS A 46 -0.41 -10.69 -16.80
C LYS A 46 -1.73 -9.93 -16.67
N THR A 47 -2.85 -10.62 -16.90
CA THR A 47 -4.19 -10.05 -16.76
C THR A 47 -4.51 -9.73 -15.30
N TYR A 48 -4.11 -10.59 -14.35
CA TYR A 48 -4.24 -10.31 -12.92
C TYR A 48 -3.47 -9.06 -12.51
N LEU A 49 -2.17 -8.95 -12.86
CA LEU A 49 -1.37 -7.77 -12.52
C LEU A 49 -1.94 -6.49 -13.15
N LYS A 50 -2.47 -6.58 -14.36
CA LYS A 50 -3.18 -5.46 -15.00
C LYS A 50 -4.49 -5.10 -14.27
N MET A 51 -5.20 -6.07 -13.72
CA MET A 51 -6.39 -5.80 -12.93
C MET A 51 -6.04 -5.06 -11.62
N LEU A 52 -4.96 -5.46 -10.94
CA LEU A 52 -4.50 -4.78 -9.72
C LEU A 52 -4.19 -3.30 -9.95
N THR A 53 -3.55 -2.98 -11.08
CA THR A 53 -3.25 -1.58 -11.44
C THR A 53 -4.52 -0.78 -11.69
N LEU A 54 -5.56 -1.39 -12.28
CA LEU A 54 -6.85 -0.74 -12.53
C LEU A 54 -7.63 -0.45 -11.24
N LYS A 55 -7.56 -1.33 -10.23
CA LYS A 55 -8.32 -1.17 -8.97
C LYS A 55 -7.73 -0.09 -8.07
N THR A 56 -6.46 -0.22 -7.69
CA THR A 56 -5.83 0.62 -6.67
C THR A 56 -4.99 1.74 -7.26
N GLY A 57 -4.32 1.49 -8.39
CA GLY A 57 -3.48 2.48 -9.06
C GLY A 57 -4.28 3.68 -9.58
N THR A 58 -5.45 3.46 -10.16
CA THR A 58 -6.32 4.51 -10.71
C THR A 58 -6.90 5.42 -9.63
N MET A 59 -7.20 4.88 -8.45
CA MET A 59 -7.68 5.66 -7.30
C MET A 59 -6.58 6.55 -6.71
N LEU A 60 -5.34 6.06 -6.65
CA LEU A 60 -4.20 6.90 -6.28
C LEU A 60 -3.93 7.97 -7.35
N LEU A 61 -4.04 7.59 -8.63
CA LEU A 61 -3.83 8.49 -9.76
C LEU A 61 -4.89 9.59 -9.81
N LEU A 62 -6.13 9.30 -9.41
CA LEU A 62 -7.18 10.30 -9.23
C LEU A 62 -6.71 11.40 -8.28
N GLY A 63 -6.23 11.04 -7.10
CA GLY A 63 -5.74 12.01 -6.10
C GLY A 63 -4.63 12.90 -6.67
N VAL A 64 -3.64 12.29 -7.35
CA VAL A 64 -2.54 13.04 -7.96
C VAL A 64 -3.03 13.96 -9.06
N LYS A 65 -3.88 13.49 -9.98
CA LYS A 65 -4.44 14.31 -11.06
C LYS A 65 -5.26 15.47 -10.54
N MET A 66 -6.08 15.24 -9.51
CA MET A 66 -6.84 16.30 -8.86
C MET A 66 -5.92 17.36 -8.24
N ILE A 67 -4.83 16.97 -7.56
CA ILE A 67 -3.85 17.92 -7.04
C ILE A 67 -3.17 18.69 -8.18
N GLN A 68 -2.83 18.01 -9.28
CA GLN A 68 -2.18 18.62 -10.43
C GLN A 68 -3.05 19.63 -11.18
N LEU A 69 -4.38 19.51 -11.13
CA LEU A 69 -5.28 20.54 -11.68
C LEU A 69 -5.02 21.90 -11.01
N PHE A 70 -4.75 21.91 -9.71
CA PHE A 70 -4.48 23.13 -8.93
C PHE A 70 -2.99 23.44 -8.76
N SER A 71 -2.10 22.69 -9.42
CA SER A 71 -0.66 22.85 -9.32
C SER A 71 -0.04 23.38 -10.60
N GLU A 72 0.96 24.25 -10.48
CA GLU A 72 1.85 24.62 -11.58
C GLU A 72 2.74 23.45 -12.02
N ASN A 73 2.96 22.45 -11.15
CA ASN A 73 3.76 21.29 -11.47
C ASN A 73 2.96 20.26 -12.31
N LYS A 74 3.34 20.13 -13.58
CA LYS A 74 2.75 19.19 -14.54
C LYS A 74 3.64 17.96 -14.82
N THR A 75 4.53 17.61 -13.90
CA THR A 75 5.35 16.39 -13.99
C THR A 75 4.44 15.16 -14.10
N LYS A 76 4.73 14.24 -15.01
CA LYS A 76 3.91 13.03 -15.18
C LYS A 76 4.27 12.00 -14.11
N TYR A 77 3.34 11.75 -13.20
CA TYR A 77 3.49 10.76 -12.13
C TYR A 77 2.72 9.47 -12.40
N ASP A 78 2.01 9.36 -13.53
CA ASP A 78 1.11 8.24 -13.85
C ASP A 78 1.81 6.88 -13.68
N ASP A 79 2.97 6.67 -14.28
CA ASP A 79 3.67 5.38 -14.24
C ASP A 79 4.11 4.99 -12.82
N PHE A 80 4.65 5.95 -12.05
CA PHE A 80 5.03 5.75 -10.65
C PHE A 80 3.82 5.36 -9.80
N VAL A 81 2.72 6.13 -9.92
CA VAL A 81 1.52 5.94 -9.10
C VAL A 81 0.82 4.62 -9.44
N MET A 82 0.77 4.26 -10.72
CA MET A 82 0.20 2.98 -11.15
C MET A 82 1.03 1.80 -10.64
N LYS A 83 2.37 1.91 -10.67
CA LYS A 83 3.28 0.90 -10.09
C LYS A 83 3.16 0.82 -8.56
N LEU A 84 2.96 1.96 -7.89
CA LEU A 84 2.72 2.00 -6.44
C LEU A 84 1.39 1.33 -6.08
N GLY A 85 0.32 1.58 -6.85
CA GLY A 85 -0.96 0.91 -6.67
C GLY A 85 -0.87 -0.61 -6.85
N LEU A 86 -0.12 -1.07 -7.86
CA LEU A 86 0.19 -2.49 -8.03
C LEU A 86 0.90 -3.07 -6.81
N TYR A 87 1.94 -2.40 -6.33
CA TYR A 87 2.70 -2.84 -5.15
C TYR A 87 1.80 -2.95 -3.92
N LEU A 88 0.99 -1.92 -3.65
CA LEU A 88 0.13 -1.89 -2.47
C LEU A 88 -0.92 -3.00 -2.49
N GLN A 89 -1.56 -3.26 -3.63
CA GLN A 89 -2.54 -4.33 -3.73
C GLN A 89 -1.90 -5.72 -3.70
N LEU A 90 -0.77 -5.90 -4.38
CA LEU A 90 -0.06 -7.18 -4.34
C LEU A 90 0.45 -7.50 -2.93
N ARG A 91 0.86 -6.48 -2.18
CA ARG A 91 1.28 -6.59 -0.78
C ARG A 91 0.11 -6.95 0.13
N ASP A 92 -1.04 -6.31 -0.06
CA ASP A 92 -2.28 -6.63 0.65
C ASP A 92 -2.65 -8.12 0.46
N ASP A 93 -2.71 -8.58 -0.79
CA ASP A 93 -2.99 -9.99 -1.14
C ASP A 93 -1.94 -10.96 -0.54
N TYR A 94 -0.67 -10.54 -0.41
CA TYR A 94 0.38 -11.37 0.22
C TYR A 94 0.23 -11.42 1.76
N CYS A 95 -0.04 -10.29 2.41
CA CYS A 95 -0.17 -10.21 3.86
C CYS A 95 -1.43 -10.95 4.36
N ASN A 96 -2.53 -10.89 3.61
CA ASN A 96 -3.78 -11.61 3.90
C ASN A 96 -3.60 -13.15 3.93
N MET A 97 -2.48 -13.65 3.40
CA MET A 97 -2.11 -15.06 3.41
C MET A 97 -1.28 -15.48 4.63
N GLY A 98 -1.21 -14.67 5.69
CA GLY A 98 -0.59 -15.03 6.98
C GLY A 98 0.87 -14.62 7.14
N HIS A 99 1.43 -13.87 6.19
CA HIS A 99 2.83 -13.41 6.20
C HIS A 99 2.97 -11.92 6.56
N GLU A 100 2.20 -11.42 7.52
CA GLU A 100 2.33 -10.04 8.02
C GLU A 100 3.73 -9.73 8.56
N LYS A 101 4.42 -10.74 9.14
CA LYS A 101 5.72 -10.59 9.81
C LYS A 101 6.93 -10.64 8.88
N ASP A 102 6.73 -11.07 7.63
CA ASP A 102 7.81 -11.40 6.70
C ASP A 102 8.35 -10.18 5.95
N LEU A 103 7.59 -9.09 5.93
CA LEU A 103 8.01 -7.84 5.32
C LEU A 103 8.63 -6.97 6.40
N GLU A 104 9.93 -6.64 6.26
CA GLU A 104 10.80 -5.93 7.22
C GLU A 104 10.29 -4.54 7.68
N GLU A 105 9.12 -4.09 7.20
CA GLU A 105 8.64 -2.70 7.26
C GLU A 105 7.31 -2.51 8.01
N MET A 106 6.79 -3.54 8.70
CA MET A 106 5.55 -3.48 9.51
C MET A 106 5.82 -3.29 11.01
N PRO A 107 4.87 -2.70 11.79
CA PRO A 107 5.08 -2.40 13.21
C PRO A 107 5.39 -3.67 14.02
N GLY A 108 6.22 -3.48 15.05
CA GLY A 108 6.69 -4.53 15.95
C GLY A 108 5.57 -5.20 16.76
N GLU A 109 5.96 -6.23 17.50
CA GLU A 109 5.19 -7.32 18.12
C GLU A 109 4.03 -6.96 19.06
N GLU A 110 3.55 -5.72 19.14
CA GLU A 110 2.66 -5.27 20.21
C GLU A 110 1.16 -5.51 19.96
N ASP A 111 0.72 -5.86 18.75
CA ASP A 111 -0.69 -6.20 18.43
C ASP A 111 -0.88 -7.69 18.03
N VAL A 112 -0.08 -8.60 18.59
CA VAL A 112 -0.08 -10.02 18.17
C VAL A 112 -1.12 -10.89 18.92
N ASN A 113 -1.78 -10.36 19.96
CA ASN A 113 -2.53 -11.19 20.91
C ASN A 113 -4.06 -10.99 20.93
N ALA A 114 -4.66 -10.27 19.98
CA ALA A 114 -6.12 -10.16 19.89
C ALA A 114 -6.64 -10.95 18.67
N ASP A 115 -7.31 -12.08 18.92
CA ASP A 115 -8.27 -12.73 18.01
C ASP A 115 -7.83 -13.00 16.55
N LYS A 116 -6.55 -13.31 16.31
CA LYS A 116 -6.00 -13.50 14.95
C LYS A 116 -6.52 -14.74 14.20
N ASP A 117 -7.08 -15.75 14.89
CA ASP A 117 -7.48 -17.00 14.22
C ASP A 117 -8.64 -16.83 13.22
N GLY A 118 -9.46 -15.77 13.36
CA GLY A 118 -10.59 -15.48 12.47
C GLY A 118 -10.23 -14.72 11.19
N TYR A 119 -9.21 -13.85 11.26
CA TYR A 119 -8.81 -12.93 10.19
C TYR A 119 -7.71 -13.49 9.25
N ILE A 120 -7.08 -14.59 9.63
CA ILE A 120 -6.04 -15.23 8.82
C ILE A 120 -6.70 -15.94 7.62
N LEU A 121 -6.18 -15.67 6.42
CA LEU A 121 -6.57 -16.36 5.17
C LEU A 121 -8.03 -16.06 4.74
N GLU A 122 -8.49 -14.81 4.90
CA GLU A 122 -9.80 -14.36 4.41
C GLU A 122 -9.93 -14.51 2.89
N ASP A 123 -8.86 -14.23 2.13
CA ASP A 123 -8.84 -14.40 0.67
C ASP A 123 -9.18 -15.84 0.22
N ILE A 124 -8.81 -16.86 1.01
CA ILE A 124 -9.20 -18.26 0.77
C ILE A 124 -10.70 -18.47 1.04
N THR A 125 -11.24 -17.80 2.07
CA THR A 125 -12.67 -17.87 2.40
C THR A 125 -13.51 -17.22 1.32
N GLU A 126 -13.04 -16.11 0.75
CA GLU A 126 -13.71 -15.46 -0.38
C GLU A 126 -13.59 -16.26 -1.67
N GLY A 127 -12.55 -17.10 -1.78
CA GLY A 127 -12.21 -17.81 -3.01
C GLY A 127 -11.49 -16.92 -4.02
N LYS A 128 -10.75 -15.91 -3.54
CA LYS A 128 -10.04 -14.94 -4.38
C LYS A 128 -8.81 -15.60 -5.02
N PHE A 129 -8.57 -15.28 -6.29
CA PHE A 129 -7.36 -15.68 -7.00
C PHE A 129 -6.24 -14.68 -6.73
N THR A 130 -5.42 -14.94 -5.71
CA THR A 130 -4.20 -14.18 -5.42
C THR A 130 -3.03 -14.63 -6.29
N LEU A 131 -1.97 -13.83 -6.39
CA LEU A 131 -0.79 -14.20 -7.19
C LEU A 131 -0.17 -15.56 -6.81
N PRO A 132 0.00 -15.91 -5.52
CA PRO A 132 0.47 -17.24 -5.13
C PRO A 132 -0.44 -18.36 -5.68
N ALA A 133 -1.75 -18.18 -5.61
CA ALA A 133 -2.71 -19.16 -6.12
C ALA A 133 -2.64 -19.30 -7.64
N ILE A 134 -2.54 -18.18 -8.36
CA ILE A 134 -2.36 -18.17 -9.82
C ILE A 134 -1.06 -18.86 -10.22
N TYR A 135 0.01 -18.64 -9.47
CA TYR A 135 1.29 -19.32 -9.69
C TYR A 135 1.17 -20.84 -9.47
N ALA A 136 0.52 -21.26 -8.37
CA ALA A 136 0.32 -22.66 -8.05
C ALA A 136 -0.47 -23.43 -9.13
N MET A 137 -1.33 -22.75 -9.91
CA MET A 137 -2.03 -23.39 -11.04
C MET A 137 -1.07 -23.91 -12.13
N LYS A 138 0.17 -23.42 -12.16
CA LYS A 138 1.22 -23.88 -13.09
C LYS A 138 2.03 -25.06 -12.54
N THR A 139 1.78 -25.49 -11.31
CA THR A 139 2.51 -26.57 -10.62
C THR A 139 1.60 -27.77 -10.33
N PRO A 140 2.15 -28.93 -9.91
CA PRO A 140 1.34 -30.11 -9.55
C PRO A 140 0.34 -29.88 -8.41
N GLU A 141 0.56 -28.89 -7.54
CA GLU A 141 -0.31 -28.52 -6.42
C GLU A 141 -1.60 -27.80 -6.89
N GLY A 142 -1.60 -27.22 -8.10
CA GLY A 142 -2.67 -26.40 -8.65
C GLY A 142 -4.08 -26.96 -8.51
N PRO A 143 -4.35 -28.23 -8.91
CA PRO A 143 -5.69 -28.82 -8.79
C PRO A 143 -6.21 -28.88 -7.35
N GLN A 144 -5.32 -29.12 -6.38
CA GLN A 144 -5.70 -29.19 -4.96
C GLN A 144 -5.95 -27.80 -4.39
N VAL A 145 -5.08 -26.82 -4.72
CA VAL A 145 -5.28 -25.40 -4.37
C VAL A 145 -6.62 -24.90 -4.93
N LEU A 146 -6.91 -25.17 -6.21
CA LEU A 146 -8.15 -24.78 -6.85
C LEU A 146 -9.37 -25.41 -6.18
N SER A 147 -9.29 -26.68 -5.79
CA SER A 147 -10.36 -27.36 -5.07
C SER A 147 -10.68 -26.69 -3.74
N ILE A 148 -9.66 -26.27 -2.98
CA ILE A 148 -9.85 -25.61 -1.68
C ILE A 148 -10.42 -24.19 -1.86
N ILE A 149 -9.87 -23.39 -2.79
CA ILE A 149 -10.35 -22.03 -3.09
C ILE A 149 -11.83 -22.05 -3.52
N ARG A 150 -12.22 -23.04 -4.34
CA ARG A 150 -13.62 -23.22 -4.77
C ARG A 150 -14.59 -23.54 -3.64
N GLN A 151 -14.12 -24.16 -2.56
CA GLN A 151 -14.96 -24.50 -1.42
C GLN A 151 -15.34 -23.29 -0.57
N ARG A 152 -14.61 -22.17 -0.69
CA ARG A 152 -14.84 -20.95 0.13
C ARG A 152 -14.92 -21.30 1.63
N THR A 153 -13.99 -22.16 2.03
CA THR A 153 -14.06 -22.82 3.34
C THR A 153 -13.73 -21.85 4.47
N ARG A 154 -14.44 -22.02 5.59
CA ARG A 154 -14.12 -21.36 6.87
C ARG A 154 -13.29 -22.26 7.79
N ASP A 155 -13.03 -23.50 7.38
CA ASP A 155 -12.22 -24.45 8.14
C ASP A 155 -10.75 -24.02 8.14
N LEU A 156 -10.22 -23.75 9.33
CA LEU A 156 -8.86 -23.30 9.54
C LEU A 156 -7.83 -24.34 9.09
N GLU A 157 -8.10 -25.63 9.24
CA GLU A 157 -7.15 -26.68 8.85
C GLU A 157 -7.04 -26.80 7.33
N LEU A 158 -8.16 -26.64 6.61
CA LEU A 158 -8.13 -26.55 5.14
C LEU A 158 -7.45 -25.27 4.64
N LYS A 159 -7.64 -24.15 5.34
CA LYS A 159 -6.92 -22.90 5.04
C LYS A 159 -5.41 -23.05 5.20
N LYS A 160 -4.96 -23.63 6.32
CA LYS A 160 -3.53 -23.94 6.57
C LYS A 160 -2.96 -24.91 5.53
N LEU A 161 -3.73 -25.94 5.15
CA LEU A 161 -3.35 -26.85 4.09
C LEU A 161 -3.16 -26.10 2.76
N CYS A 162 -4.09 -25.21 2.40
CA CYS A 162 -3.97 -24.39 1.20
C CYS A 162 -2.69 -23.55 1.23
N LEU A 163 -2.41 -22.87 2.35
CA LEU A 163 -1.17 -22.10 2.52
C LEU A 163 0.07 -22.97 2.31
N SER A 164 0.11 -24.17 2.91
CA SER A 164 1.24 -25.11 2.74
C SER A 164 1.45 -25.55 1.29
N LEU A 165 0.37 -25.68 0.51
CA LEU A 165 0.43 -26.00 -0.91
C LEU A 165 0.96 -24.82 -1.74
N LEU A 166 0.58 -23.60 -1.38
CA LEU A 166 1.07 -22.38 -2.03
C LEU A 166 2.56 -22.18 -1.76
N GLU A 167 3.02 -22.44 -0.53
CA GLU A 167 4.45 -22.44 -0.19
C GLU A 167 5.20 -23.53 -0.97
N LYS A 168 4.69 -24.76 -0.97
CA LYS A 168 5.29 -25.89 -1.70
C LYS A 168 5.38 -25.65 -3.20
N SER A 169 4.38 -24.99 -3.79
CA SER A 169 4.40 -24.61 -5.20
C SER A 169 5.47 -23.57 -5.54
N GLY A 170 6.00 -22.86 -4.54
CA GLY A 170 6.89 -21.71 -4.70
C GLY A 170 6.17 -20.39 -4.99
N GLY A 171 4.83 -20.38 -5.04
CA GLY A 171 4.03 -19.18 -5.34
C GLY A 171 4.19 -18.06 -4.31
N MET A 172 4.37 -18.41 -3.03
CA MET A 172 4.64 -17.43 -1.97
C MET A 172 6.01 -16.75 -2.16
N GLN A 173 7.07 -17.54 -2.38
CA GLN A 173 8.41 -17.02 -2.61
C GLN A 173 8.45 -16.15 -3.88
N TYR A 174 7.83 -16.62 -4.97
CA TYR A 174 7.73 -15.86 -6.22
C TYR A 174 7.07 -14.49 -6.01
N THR A 175 5.97 -14.45 -5.24
CA THR A 175 5.27 -13.21 -4.93
C THR A 175 6.13 -12.26 -4.10
N ARG A 176 6.85 -12.78 -3.11
CA ARG A 176 7.79 -12.02 -2.28
C ARG A 176 8.92 -11.40 -3.11
N ASP A 177 9.53 -12.18 -4.01
CA ASP A 177 10.60 -11.70 -4.89
C ASP A 177 10.11 -10.60 -5.83
N LEU A 178 8.89 -10.73 -6.35
CA LEU A 178 8.26 -9.70 -7.17
C LEU A 178 7.99 -8.42 -6.36
N LEU A 179 7.49 -8.54 -5.13
CA LEU A 179 7.30 -7.40 -4.23
C LEU A 179 8.62 -6.67 -3.96
N MET A 180 9.69 -7.39 -3.63
CA MET A 180 11.02 -6.82 -3.40
C MET A 180 11.57 -6.11 -4.64
N LYS A 181 11.35 -6.69 -5.82
CA LYS A 181 11.74 -6.07 -7.08
C LYS A 181 11.00 -4.75 -7.31
N ILE A 182 9.67 -4.75 -7.17
CA ILE A 182 8.85 -3.55 -7.38
C ILE A 182 9.19 -2.46 -6.35
N ASP A 183 9.38 -2.83 -5.07
CA ASP A 183 9.79 -1.89 -4.02
C ASP A 183 11.12 -1.21 -4.37
N LYS A 184 12.13 -1.97 -4.81
CA LYS A 184 13.42 -1.42 -5.24
C LYS A 184 13.28 -0.45 -6.41
N GLU A 185 12.45 -0.79 -7.40
CA GLU A 185 12.17 0.09 -8.54
C GLU A 185 11.48 1.38 -8.10
N LEU A 186 10.45 1.30 -7.25
CA LEU A 186 9.74 2.46 -6.70
C LEU A 186 10.67 3.37 -5.90
N ARG A 187 11.54 2.81 -5.07
CA ARG A 187 12.53 3.58 -4.30
C ARG A 187 13.52 4.30 -5.20
N THR A 188 13.99 3.63 -6.25
CA THR A 188 14.93 4.23 -7.21
C THR A 188 14.30 5.41 -7.94
N GLU A 189 13.02 5.31 -8.26
CA GLU A 189 12.26 6.35 -8.96
C GLU A 189 11.91 7.55 -8.07
N VAL A 190 11.60 7.31 -6.78
CA VAL A 190 11.17 8.37 -5.85
C VAL A 190 12.33 9.15 -5.23
N LEU A 191 13.50 8.52 -5.04
CA LEU A 191 14.64 9.12 -4.34
C LEU A 191 15.06 10.50 -4.93
N PRO A 192 15.24 10.66 -6.25
CA PRO A 192 15.62 11.95 -6.84
C PRO A 192 14.56 13.04 -6.68
N ILE A 193 13.28 12.65 -6.49
CA ILE A 193 12.15 13.59 -6.33
C ILE A 193 12.14 14.14 -4.90
N ILE A 194 12.42 13.30 -3.91
CA ILE A 194 12.33 13.67 -2.49
C ILE A 194 13.61 14.29 -1.96
N GLU A 195 14.79 13.91 -2.47
CA GLU A 195 16.08 14.43 -2.01
C GLU A 195 16.13 15.97 -2.02
N PRO A 196 15.73 16.69 -3.09
CA PRO A 196 15.74 18.15 -3.12
C PRO A 196 14.69 18.80 -2.22
N ILE A 197 13.64 18.07 -1.82
CA ILE A 197 12.57 18.58 -0.95
C ILE A 197 12.99 18.50 0.51
N PHE A 198 13.71 17.43 0.89
CA PHE A 198 14.20 17.23 2.25
C PHE A 198 15.56 17.91 2.51
N CYS A 199 16.44 18.01 1.52
CA CYS A 199 17.80 18.55 1.70
C CYS A 199 17.85 20.03 2.16
N PRO A 200 16.97 20.96 1.72
CA PRO A 200 16.97 22.34 2.21
C PRO A 200 16.52 22.46 3.67
N LYS A 201 15.62 21.57 4.14
CA LYS A 201 15.09 21.60 5.51
C LYS A 201 15.98 20.85 6.52
N PHE A 202 16.81 19.91 6.06
CA PHE A 202 17.78 19.20 6.89
C PHE A 202 19.18 19.82 6.89
N ALA A 203 19.41 20.92 6.18
CA ALA A 203 20.68 21.65 6.28
C ALA A 203 20.96 22.21 7.70
N SER A 204 19.92 22.40 8.53
CA SER A 204 20.05 22.84 9.93
C SER A 204 20.10 21.68 10.95
N PHE A 205 19.74 20.46 10.56
CA PHE A 205 19.83 19.26 11.40
C PHE A 205 20.65 18.22 10.65
N GLY A 206 21.93 18.08 11.04
CA GLY A 206 22.96 17.31 10.36
C GLY A 206 22.47 16.06 9.63
N LYS A 207 22.97 15.89 8.39
CA LYS A 207 22.67 14.81 7.43
C LYS A 207 21.98 13.60 8.08
N PRO A 208 20.68 13.38 7.85
CA PRO A 208 20.03 12.16 8.29
C PRO A 208 20.72 10.97 7.63
N SER A 209 21.02 9.92 8.39
CA SER A 209 21.48 8.67 7.78
C SER A 209 20.42 8.17 6.80
N ALA A 210 20.84 7.53 5.70
CA ALA A 210 19.95 6.97 4.67
C ALA A 210 18.87 6.02 5.23
N ARG A 211 18.96 5.61 6.50
CA ARG A 211 17.95 4.84 7.23
C ARG A 211 16.73 5.65 7.66
N SER A 212 16.86 6.97 7.86
CA SER A 212 15.79 7.86 8.32
C SER A 212 14.79 8.20 7.21
N LEU A 213 15.30 8.48 6.00
CA LEU A 213 14.48 8.72 4.80
C LEU A 213 13.70 7.47 4.37
N LYS A 214 14.27 6.27 4.58
CA LYS A 214 13.59 4.98 4.34
C LYS A 214 12.29 4.83 5.13
N ASN A 215 12.22 5.38 6.35
CA ASN A 215 11.09 5.22 7.25
C ASN A 215 10.03 6.34 7.13
N GLN A 216 10.38 7.50 6.57
CA GLN A 216 9.46 8.65 6.49
C GLN A 216 8.46 8.57 5.32
N PHE A 217 8.83 7.95 4.19
CA PHE A 217 7.93 7.84 3.05
C PHE A 217 6.75 6.87 3.31
N LEU A 218 6.98 5.82 4.13
CA LEU A 218 5.95 4.86 4.53
C LEU A 218 4.90 5.44 5.50
N PHE A 219 5.22 6.52 6.23
CA PHE A 219 4.31 7.12 7.20
C PHE A 219 3.07 7.77 6.54
N LEU A 220 3.17 8.15 5.27
CA LEU A 220 2.08 8.80 4.54
C LEU A 220 1.00 7.82 4.05
N PHE A 221 1.27 6.51 4.04
CA PHE A 221 0.36 5.51 3.47
C PHE A 221 0.01 4.34 4.41
N CYS A 222 0.51 4.34 5.66
CA CYS A 222 0.16 3.33 6.67
C CYS A 222 -0.67 3.96 7.81
N PRO A 223 -1.98 3.63 7.95
CA PRO A 223 -2.84 4.24 8.97
C PRO A 223 -2.48 3.88 10.44
N CYS A 224 -1.60 2.91 10.69
CA CYS A 224 -1.37 2.35 12.04
C CYS A 224 -0.32 3.08 12.91
N LYS A 225 0.27 4.21 12.51
CA LYS A 225 1.19 4.98 13.38
C LYS A 225 0.62 6.29 13.91
N ARG A 226 -0.59 6.27 14.48
CA ARG A 226 -1.09 7.40 15.30
C ARG A 226 -0.63 7.38 16.77
N GLY A 227 0.11 6.36 17.21
CA GLY A 227 0.45 6.18 18.64
C GLY A 227 1.85 6.61 19.12
N LEU A 228 2.88 6.64 18.27
CA LEU A 228 4.26 6.87 18.74
C LEU A 228 4.72 8.33 18.56
N MET A 229 4.22 9.21 19.43
CA MET A 229 4.84 10.49 19.81
C MET A 229 4.59 10.75 21.31
N ALA A 230 4.66 9.70 22.12
CA ALA A 230 4.50 9.80 23.58
C ALA A 230 5.41 8.78 24.29
N ASP A 231 6.68 8.67 23.89
CA ASP A 231 7.69 8.05 24.75
C ASP A 231 9.11 8.41 24.31
N HIS A 232 9.44 9.69 24.47
CA HIS A 232 10.81 10.09 24.74
C HIS A 232 10.75 11.15 25.84
N THR A 233 10.62 10.66 27.08
CA THR A 233 11.00 11.41 28.27
C THR A 233 12.48 11.77 28.17
N VAL A 234 12.75 13.00 27.75
CA VAL A 234 13.99 13.70 28.14
C VAL A 234 13.88 13.97 29.63
N PRO A 235 14.89 13.66 30.47
CA PRO A 235 14.84 14.04 31.87
C PRO A 235 14.83 15.57 31.95
N VAL A 236 13.71 16.13 32.39
CA VAL A 236 13.58 17.55 32.70
C VAL A 236 14.23 17.76 34.06
N ASP A 237 15.40 18.39 34.07
CA ASP A 237 15.91 19.05 35.26
C ASP A 237 14.88 20.11 35.68
N ASN A 238 14.19 19.82 36.79
CA ASN A 238 13.31 20.74 37.48
C ASN A 238 14.15 21.87 38.08
N GLN A 239 14.31 22.98 37.36
CA GLN A 239 14.46 24.34 37.90
C GLN A 239 14.72 25.35 36.78
N THR A 240 13.68 25.81 36.07
CA THR A 240 13.61 27.23 35.67
C THR A 240 12.15 27.64 35.49
N SER A 241 11.79 28.71 36.18
CA SER A 241 10.46 29.25 36.39
C SER A 241 9.78 29.77 35.12
N HIS A 242 8.53 29.32 34.94
CA HIS A 242 7.30 29.94 34.42
C HIS A 242 7.19 31.42 33.93
N SER A 243 8.25 32.14 33.56
CA SER A 243 8.16 33.55 33.16
C SER A 243 8.43 33.88 31.68
N GLU A 244 8.86 32.95 30.83
CA GLU A 244 9.32 33.30 29.46
C GLU A 244 8.37 32.92 28.31
N LEU A 245 7.26 32.21 28.56
CA LEU A 245 6.32 31.79 27.50
C LEU A 245 5.24 32.83 27.12
N ARG A 246 5.33 34.09 27.58
CA ARG A 246 4.34 35.14 27.24
C ARG A 246 4.81 36.20 26.25
N THR A 247 6.04 36.13 25.73
CA THR A 247 6.57 37.21 24.87
C THR A 247 6.62 36.88 23.38
N ILE A 248 6.35 35.64 22.94
CA ILE A 248 6.49 35.24 21.51
C ILE A 248 5.14 35.22 20.75
N MET A 249 4.07 35.77 21.33
CA MET A 249 2.75 35.81 20.70
C MET A 249 2.26 37.19 20.27
N ASN A 250 3.12 38.22 20.32
CA ASN A 250 2.84 39.55 19.78
C ASN A 250 4.09 40.15 19.16
N GLU A 251 4.48 39.67 17.97
CA GLU A 251 5.23 40.43 16.95
C GLU A 251 5.13 39.72 15.59
#